data_AF-A0A8J7AVE1-F1
#
_entry.id   AF-A0A8J7AVE1-F1
#
_cell.length_a   1.000
_cell.length_b   1.000
_cell.length_c   1.000
_cell.angle_alpha   90.00
_cell.angle_beta   90.00
_cell.angle_gamma   90.00
#
_symmetry.space_group_name_H-M   'P 1'
#
loop_
_entity.id
_entity.type
_entity.pdbx_description
1 polymer ?
#
loop_
_entity_poly.entity_id
_entity_poly.type
_entity_poly.pdbx_seq_one_letter_code
_entity_poly.pdbx_strand_id
1 'polypeptide(L)'
;MYNLFIGYAGPKDPDDSVEVSVSRFLEYTDDETRMRFRDLTGDAVRKIMDYPALFMHEHYEDGAFVAEITSIKEVGRSYKVEFRQDTQVGVISPDIISAAALELRIGEFEFYRTHWAVKQGDLLDILSRHKSDLENQQSRNELPENEPATDDSEFNKSQGFIVHGH
;
A
#
# COMPACT_ATOMS: atom_id res chain seq x y z
N MET A 1 -1.27 -13.15 -2.55
CA MET A 1 -2.13 -12.35 -3.45
C MET A 1 -2.89 -11.37 -2.59
N TYR A 2 -3.32 -10.26 -3.18
CA TYR A 2 -4.09 -9.24 -2.48
C TYR A 2 -5.08 -8.56 -3.42
N ASN A 3 -6.11 -7.94 -2.88
CA ASN A 3 -7.07 -7.13 -3.62
C ASN A 3 -6.60 -5.68 -3.65
N LEU A 4 -6.68 -5.01 -4.81
CA LEU A 4 -6.38 -3.59 -4.94
C LEU A 4 -7.67 -2.87 -5.36
N PHE A 5 -8.11 -1.91 -4.54
CA PHE A 5 -9.22 -1.02 -4.85
C PHE A 5 -8.70 0.40 -4.94
N ILE A 6 -8.82 1.00 -6.13
CA ILE A 6 -8.48 2.41 -6.37
C ILE A 6 -9.76 3.18 -6.69
N GLY A 7 -9.93 4.36 -6.10
CA GLY A 7 -11.02 5.30 -6.40
C GLY A 7 -12.34 5.05 -5.67
N TYR A 8 -12.38 4.11 -4.72
CA TYR A 8 -13.61 3.71 -4.03
C TYR A 8 -13.71 4.20 -2.58
N ALA A 9 -12.64 4.05 -1.80
CA ALA A 9 -12.58 4.45 -0.40
C ALA A 9 -11.16 4.83 -0.01
N GLY A 10 -11.03 5.86 0.82
CA GLY A 10 -9.78 6.37 1.38
C GLY A 10 -9.74 6.24 2.89
N PRO A 11 -8.57 6.45 3.54
CA PRO A 11 -8.39 6.19 4.97
C PRO A 11 -9.29 6.99 5.93
N LYS A 12 -9.90 8.09 5.45
CA LYS A 12 -10.76 8.98 6.24
C LYS A 12 -12.25 8.76 5.99
N ASP A 13 -12.59 7.93 5.01
CA ASP A 13 -13.98 7.68 4.66
C ASP A 13 -14.63 6.82 5.75
N PRO A 14 -15.88 7.10 6.14
CA PRO A 14 -16.58 6.32 7.17
C PRO A 14 -17.16 5.01 6.61
N ASP A 15 -17.11 4.81 5.29
CA ASP A 15 -17.77 3.71 4.60
C ASP A 15 -17.06 2.37 4.85
N ASP A 16 -17.85 1.34 5.12
CA ASP A 16 -17.41 -0.05 5.27
C ASP A 16 -17.80 -0.92 4.05
N SER A 17 -18.32 -0.28 3.00
CA SER A 17 -18.70 -0.97 1.78
C SER A 17 -18.61 -0.09 0.54
N VAL A 18 -18.34 -0.72 -0.61
CA VAL A 18 -18.23 -0.06 -1.91
C VAL A 18 -19.03 -0.84 -2.96
N GLU A 19 -19.49 -0.14 -4.00
CA GLU A 19 -20.14 -0.75 -5.15
C GLU A 19 -19.23 -0.67 -6.39
N VAL A 20 -18.83 -1.83 -6.89
CA VAL A 20 -17.90 -1.97 -8.01
C VAL A 20 -18.65 -2.45 -9.24
N SER A 21 -18.72 -1.65 -10.30
CA SER A 21 -19.24 -2.10 -11.61
C SER A 21 -18.49 -3.35 -12.09
N VAL A 22 -19.21 -4.31 -12.68
CA VAL A 22 -18.61 -5.52 -13.29
C VAL A 22 -17.53 -5.17 -14.31
N SER A 23 -17.65 -4.04 -15.02
CA SER A 23 -16.64 -3.58 -15.97
C SER A 23 -15.32 -3.12 -15.35
N ARG A 24 -15.30 -2.84 -14.04
CA ARG A 24 -14.12 -2.39 -13.28
C ARG A 24 -13.49 -3.54 -12.48
N PHE A 25 -14.15 -4.70 -12.42
CA PHE A 25 -13.64 -5.89 -11.76
C PHE A 25 -12.57 -6.58 -12.62
N LEU A 26 -11.46 -6.97 -11.99
CA LEU A 26 -10.27 -7.57 -12.61
C LEU A 26 -9.60 -6.68 -13.67
N GLU A 27 -9.88 -5.38 -13.62
CA GLU A 27 -9.08 -4.42 -14.37
C GLU A 27 -7.65 -4.45 -13.84
N TYR A 28 -6.65 -4.33 -14.72
CA TYR A 28 -5.22 -4.41 -14.38
C TYR A 28 -4.76 -5.66 -13.62
N THR A 29 -5.59 -6.69 -13.57
CA THR A 29 -5.22 -8.03 -13.12
C THR A 29 -4.49 -8.76 -14.25
N ASP A 30 -3.47 -9.55 -13.93
CA ASP A 30 -2.77 -10.36 -14.94
C ASP A 30 -3.70 -11.42 -15.56
N ASP A 31 -3.39 -11.86 -16.78
CA ASP A 31 -4.29 -12.72 -17.55
C ASP A 31 -4.57 -14.06 -16.87
N GLU A 32 -3.57 -14.68 -16.22
CA GLU A 32 -3.75 -15.95 -15.52
C GLU A 32 -4.74 -15.79 -14.35
N THR A 33 -4.52 -14.78 -13.52
CA THR A 33 -5.38 -14.47 -12.39
C THR A 33 -6.78 -14.06 -12.86
N ARG A 34 -6.87 -13.28 -13.95
CA ARG A 34 -8.15 -12.86 -14.53
C ARG A 34 -8.94 -14.07 -15.01
N MET A 35 -8.31 -15.01 -15.72
CA MET A 35 -8.98 -16.24 -16.17
C MET A 35 -9.49 -17.08 -14.99
N ARG A 36 -8.73 -17.11 -13.88
CA ARG A 36 -9.08 -17.85 -12.67
C ARG A 36 -10.30 -17.28 -11.95
N PHE A 37 -10.44 -15.95 -11.93
CA PHE A 37 -11.47 -15.26 -11.15
C PHE A 37 -12.55 -14.57 -11.98
N ARG A 38 -12.51 -14.71 -13.31
CA ARG A 38 -13.46 -14.08 -14.26
C ARG A 38 -14.91 -14.25 -13.82
N ASP A 39 -15.25 -15.47 -13.39
CA ASP A 39 -16.57 -15.81 -12.91
C ASP A 39 -16.50 -15.90 -11.37
N LEU A 40 -17.20 -14.98 -10.67
CA LEU A 40 -17.27 -14.95 -9.20
C LEU A 40 -18.17 -16.08 -8.64
N THR A 41 -17.76 -17.31 -8.92
CA THR A 41 -18.32 -18.51 -8.28
C THR A 41 -18.12 -18.46 -6.76
N GLY A 42 -18.87 -19.26 -6.00
CA GLY A 42 -18.73 -19.30 -4.55
C GLY A 42 -17.31 -19.62 -4.07
N ASP A 43 -16.56 -20.45 -4.81
CA ASP A 43 -15.16 -20.76 -4.48
C ASP A 43 -14.21 -19.61 -4.83
N ALA A 44 -14.47 -18.90 -5.93
CA ALA A 44 -13.73 -17.70 -6.30
C ALA A 44 -13.91 -16.59 -5.26
N VAL A 45 -15.15 -16.35 -4.83
CA VAL A 45 -15.49 -15.38 -3.77
C VAL A 45 -14.74 -15.69 -2.48
N ARG A 46 -14.80 -16.95 -1.99
CA ARG A 46 -14.08 -17.33 -0.76
C ARG A 46 -12.58 -17.06 -0.87
N LYS A 47 -11.94 -17.48 -1.96
CA LYS A 47 -10.51 -17.24 -2.18
C LYS A 47 -10.14 -15.77 -2.23
N ILE A 48 -10.96 -14.96 -2.89
CA ILE A 48 -10.74 -13.52 -2.99
C ILE A 48 -10.88 -12.84 -1.63
N MET A 49 -11.86 -13.27 -0.83
CA MET A 49 -12.08 -12.75 0.53
C MET A 49 -10.96 -13.12 1.50
N ASP A 50 -10.30 -14.28 1.30
CA ASP A 50 -9.14 -14.69 2.09
C ASP A 50 -7.88 -13.83 1.83
N TYR A 51 -7.88 -13.01 0.78
CA TYR A 51 -6.77 -12.11 0.48
C TYR A 51 -6.97 -10.74 1.13
N PRO A 52 -5.90 -10.14 1.70
CA PRO A 52 -5.99 -8.77 2.21
C PRO A 52 -6.29 -7.79 1.07
N ALA A 53 -6.90 -6.66 1.38
CA ALA A 53 -7.26 -5.63 0.42
C ALA A 53 -6.55 -4.31 0.73
N LEU A 54 -5.96 -3.70 -0.29
CA LEU A 54 -5.42 -2.35 -0.25
C LEU A 54 -6.43 -1.40 -0.89
N PHE A 55 -6.87 -0.41 -0.11
CA PHE A 55 -7.79 0.64 -0.55
C PHE A 55 -7.09 2.00 -0.59
N MET A 56 -7.37 2.77 -1.63
CA MET A 56 -6.96 4.17 -1.76
C MET A 56 -7.88 4.90 -2.74
N HIS A 57 -7.92 6.23 -2.68
CA HIS A 57 -8.48 7.04 -3.76
C HIS A 57 -7.56 7.04 -4.98
N GLU A 58 -8.08 7.49 -6.12
CA GLU A 58 -7.24 7.87 -7.26
C GLU A 58 -6.21 8.91 -6.79
N HIS A 59 -4.99 8.87 -7.34
CA HIS A 59 -3.84 9.69 -6.95
C HIS A 59 -3.29 9.48 -5.53
N TYR A 60 -3.94 8.66 -4.69
CA TYR A 60 -3.45 8.24 -3.36
C TYR A 60 -2.98 9.38 -2.44
N GLU A 61 -3.47 10.60 -2.63
CA GLU A 61 -2.98 11.81 -1.94
C GLU A 61 -3.18 11.75 -0.42
N ASP A 62 -4.25 11.11 0.03
CA ASP A 62 -4.58 10.89 1.44
C ASP A 62 -4.02 9.57 2.00
N GLY A 63 -3.28 8.82 1.18
CA GLY A 63 -2.68 7.55 1.49
C GLY A 63 -3.58 6.35 1.18
N ALA A 64 -3.29 5.24 1.84
CA ALA A 64 -4.00 3.98 1.66
C ALA A 64 -4.22 3.28 3.00
N PHE A 65 -5.11 2.29 3.01
CA PHE A 65 -5.31 1.43 4.17
C PHE A 65 -5.47 -0.03 3.75
N VAL A 66 -5.11 -0.94 4.66
CA VAL A 66 -5.38 -2.37 4.50
C VAL A 66 -6.73 -2.70 5.12
N ALA A 67 -7.48 -3.60 4.50
CA ALA A 67 -8.73 -4.13 5.01
C ALA A 67 -8.88 -5.62 4.73
N GLU A 68 -9.76 -6.27 5.48
CA GLU A 68 -10.27 -7.60 5.18
C GLU A 68 -11.62 -7.47 4.48
N ILE A 69 -11.82 -8.20 3.38
CA ILE A 69 -13.14 -8.25 2.73
C ILE A 69 -14.02 -9.23 3.50
N THR A 70 -15.17 -8.75 3.97
CA THR A 70 -16.10 -9.54 4.80
C THR A 70 -17.27 -10.10 4.00
N SER A 71 -17.58 -9.54 2.83
CA SER A 71 -18.68 -10.01 1.99
C SER A 71 -18.56 -9.44 0.57
N ILE A 72 -18.93 -10.26 -0.43
CA ILE A 72 -19.01 -9.88 -1.84
C ILE A 72 -20.34 -10.41 -2.36
N LYS A 73 -21.19 -9.51 -2.86
CA LYS A 73 -22.52 -9.84 -3.39
C LYS A 73 -22.72 -9.21 -4.75
N GLU A 74 -23.20 -9.99 -5.71
CA GLU A 74 -23.65 -9.45 -6.99
C GLU A 74 -24.98 -8.71 -6.82
N VAL A 75 -25.03 -7.47 -7.30
CA VAL A 75 -26.20 -6.59 -7.26
C VAL A 75 -26.36 -5.98 -8.63
N GLY A 76 -27.22 -6.58 -9.46
CA GLY A 76 -27.47 -6.11 -10.82
C GLY A 76 -26.25 -6.22 -11.72
N ARG A 77 -25.60 -5.08 -12.02
CA ARG A 77 -24.37 -4.99 -12.85
C ARG A 77 -23.14 -4.57 -12.04
N SER A 78 -23.22 -4.74 -10.74
CA SER A 78 -22.18 -4.37 -9.80
C SER A 78 -21.95 -5.48 -8.78
N TYR A 79 -20.83 -5.40 -8.08
CA TYR A 79 -20.54 -6.13 -6.86
C TYR A 79 -20.58 -5.17 -5.69
N LYS A 80 -21.41 -5.46 -4.69
CA LYS A 80 -21.30 -4.82 -3.38
C LYS A 80 -20.23 -5.57 -2.59
N VAL A 81 -19.17 -4.86 -2.21
CA VAL A 81 -18.06 -5.37 -1.42
C VAL A 81 -18.12 -4.71 -0.05
N GLU A 82 -18.23 -5.51 1.00
CA GLU A 82 -18.19 -5.07 2.40
C GLU A 82 -16.82 -5.44 2.98
N PHE A 83 -16.23 -4.56 3.78
CA PHE A 83 -14.86 -4.72 4.29
C PHE A 83 -14.73 -4.17 5.71
N ARG A 84 -13.64 -4.56 6.36
CA ARG A 84 -13.25 -4.04 7.68
C ARG A 84 -11.81 -3.59 7.62
N GLN A 85 -11.57 -2.30 7.88
CA GLN A 85 -10.22 -1.74 7.93
C GLN A 85 -9.39 -2.41 9.03
N ASP A 86 -8.16 -2.77 8.67
CA ASP A 86 -7.15 -3.26 9.59
C ASP A 86 -6.47 -2.06 10.28
N THR A 87 -6.90 -1.81 11.52
CA THR A 87 -6.38 -0.73 12.33
C THR A 87 -4.97 -0.98 12.87
N GLN A 88 -4.46 -2.22 12.82
CA GLN A 88 -3.10 -2.54 13.27
C GLN A 88 -2.05 -2.11 12.24
N VAL A 89 -2.38 -2.19 10.95
CA VAL A 89 -1.50 -1.69 9.87
C VAL A 89 -1.46 -0.16 9.86
N GLY A 90 -2.55 0.49 10.23
CA GLY A 90 -2.69 1.94 10.18
C GLY A 90 -2.67 2.50 8.76
N VAL A 91 -2.67 3.83 8.65
CA VAL A 91 -2.62 4.52 7.35
C VAL A 91 -1.24 4.37 6.72
N ILE A 92 -1.21 4.08 5.43
CA ILE A 92 -0.01 3.99 4.61
C ILE A 92 0.16 5.33 3.89
N SER A 93 1.30 5.99 4.08
CA SER A 93 1.54 7.30 3.48
C SER A 93 1.72 7.24 1.96
N PRO A 94 1.48 8.34 1.24
CA PRO A 94 1.75 8.45 -0.19
C PRO A 94 3.20 8.08 -0.57
N ASP A 95 4.18 8.41 0.28
CA ASP A 95 5.59 8.09 0.05
C ASP A 95 5.85 6.57 0.05
N ILE A 96 5.22 5.83 0.98
CA ILE A 96 5.30 4.36 1.02
C ILE A 96 4.65 3.77 -0.23
N ILE A 97 3.47 4.26 -0.62
CA ILE A 97 2.75 3.75 -1.81
C ILE A 97 3.60 3.95 -3.06
N SER A 98 4.16 5.14 -3.22
CA SER A 98 5.04 5.50 -4.34
C SER A 98 6.28 4.61 -4.38
N ALA A 99 6.97 4.43 -3.24
CA ALA A 99 8.17 3.58 -3.15
C ALA A 99 7.86 2.09 -3.40
N ALA A 100 6.70 1.61 -2.94
CA ALA A 100 6.29 0.22 -3.06
C ALA A 100 5.61 -0.11 -4.40
N ALA A 101 5.21 0.87 -5.21
CA ALA A 101 4.35 0.69 -6.38
C ALA A 101 4.84 -0.40 -7.35
N LEU A 102 6.15 -0.42 -7.66
CA LEU A 102 6.74 -1.43 -8.53
C LEU A 102 6.61 -2.85 -7.97
N GLU A 103 6.88 -3.02 -6.67
CA GLU A 103 6.83 -4.32 -6.02
C GLU A 103 5.39 -4.81 -5.80
N LEU A 104 4.49 -3.87 -5.54
CA LEU A 104 3.04 -4.06 -5.55
C LEU A 104 2.50 -4.30 -6.98
N ARG A 105 3.31 -4.14 -8.03
CA ARG A 105 2.87 -4.29 -9.43
C ARG A 105 1.69 -3.37 -9.77
N ILE A 106 1.75 -2.13 -9.28
CA ILE A 106 0.82 -1.06 -9.59
C ILE A 106 1.48 -0.19 -10.67
N GLY A 107 0.94 -0.22 -11.88
CA GLY A 107 1.36 0.64 -12.97
C GLY A 107 0.90 2.09 -12.76
N GLU A 108 1.63 3.04 -13.32
CA GLU A 108 1.35 4.48 -13.17
C GLU A 108 -0.10 4.84 -13.54
N PHE A 109 -0.62 4.31 -14.66
CA PHE A 109 -1.99 4.57 -15.11
C PHE A 109 -3.09 3.98 -14.21
N GLU A 110 -2.76 3.05 -13.33
CA GLU A 110 -3.71 2.45 -12.39
C GLU A 110 -4.17 3.47 -11.35
N PHE A 111 -3.29 4.40 -10.94
CA PHE A 111 -3.61 5.44 -9.96
C PHE A 111 -4.61 6.49 -10.47
N TYR A 112 -4.85 6.55 -11.79
CA TYR A 112 -5.77 7.51 -12.44
C TYR A 112 -7.08 6.86 -12.86
N ARG A 113 -7.35 5.64 -12.40
CA ARG A 113 -8.51 4.89 -12.87
C ARG A 113 -9.12 4.08 -11.74
N THR A 114 -10.39 4.34 -11.48
CA THR A 114 -11.16 3.63 -10.46
C THR A 114 -11.33 2.17 -10.86
N HIS A 115 -10.79 1.22 -10.08
CA HIS A 115 -10.90 -0.19 -10.42
C HIS A 115 -10.66 -1.12 -9.24
N TRP A 116 -11.04 -2.38 -9.43
CA TRP A 116 -10.69 -3.48 -8.53
C TRP A 116 -9.82 -4.50 -9.27
N ALA A 117 -8.59 -4.67 -8.82
CA ALA A 117 -7.68 -5.71 -9.31
C ALA A 117 -7.41 -6.79 -8.25
N VAL A 118 -7.02 -7.97 -8.70
CA VAL A 118 -6.41 -8.99 -7.83
C VAL A 118 -4.95 -9.12 -8.23
N LYS A 119 -4.04 -8.84 -7.31
CA LYS A 119 -2.61 -8.72 -7.56
C LYS A 119 -1.83 -9.86 -6.92
N GLN A 120 -0.70 -10.18 -7.53
CA GLN A 120 0.27 -11.15 -7.01
C GLN A 120 1.22 -10.47 -6.02
N GLY A 121 1.72 -11.23 -5.04
CA GLY A 121 2.60 -10.72 -3.99
C GLY A 121 2.01 -10.85 -2.58
N ASP A 122 2.86 -10.56 -1.59
CA ASP A 122 2.51 -10.47 -0.18
C ASP A 122 2.40 -9.00 0.21
N LEU A 123 1.16 -8.50 0.30
CA LEU A 123 0.89 -7.08 0.56
C LEU A 123 1.52 -6.61 1.87
N LEU A 124 1.39 -7.40 2.93
CA LEU A 124 1.80 -6.99 4.27
C LEU A 124 3.32 -6.98 4.39
N ASP A 125 3.99 -8.01 3.86
CA ASP A 125 5.46 -8.05 3.81
C ASP A 125 6.02 -6.84 3.05
N ILE A 126 5.52 -6.59 1.84
CA ILE A 126 5.96 -5.45 1.01
C ILE A 126 5.79 -4.14 1.79
N LEU A 127 4.58 -3.85 2.28
CA LEU A 127 4.32 -2.61 3.01
C LEU A 127 5.19 -2.47 4.27
N SER A 128 5.42 -3.56 5.00
CA SER A 128 6.23 -3.53 6.22
C SER A 128 7.70 -3.19 5.94
N ARG A 129 8.28 -3.76 4.89
CA ARG A 129 9.67 -3.46 4.49
C ARG A 129 9.84 -2.00 4.10
N HIS A 130 8.95 -1.48 3.25
CA HIS A 130 9.01 -0.08 2.81
C HIS A 130 8.78 0.91 3.98
N LYS A 131 7.93 0.56 4.96
CA LYS A 131 7.78 1.33 6.20
C LYS A 131 9.09 1.39 6.98
N SER A 132 9.70 0.24 7.25
CA SER A 132 10.97 0.17 7.99
C SER A 132 12.11 0.88 7.25
N ASP A 133 12.18 0.79 5.93
CA ASP A 133 13.20 1.47 5.14
C ASP A 133 13.10 3.00 5.25
N LEU A 134 11.89 3.56 5.20
CA LEU A 134 11.69 5.00 5.38
C LEU A 134 12.01 5.47 6.80
N GLU A 135 11.59 4.73 7.82
CA GLU A 135 11.92 5.02 9.22
C GLU A 135 13.44 5.05 9.44
N ASN A 136 14.17 4.07 8.87
CA ASN A 136 15.63 4.00 8.94
C ASN A 136 16.32 5.17 8.21
N GLN A 137 15.76 5.64 7.09
CA GLN A 137 16.29 6.79 6.36
C GLN A 137 16.12 8.09 7.15
N GLN A 138 14.96 8.27 7.80
CA GLN A 138 14.69 9.44 8.65
C GLN A 138 15.67 9.48 9.83
N SER A 139 15.83 8.38 10.56
CA SER A 139 16.78 8.31 11.69
C SER A 139 18.23 8.59 11.28
N ARG A 140 18.64 8.19 10.06
CA ARG A 140 20.00 8.47 9.55
C ARG A 140 20.20 9.93 9.19
N ASN A 141 19.16 10.60 8.69
CA ASN A 141 19.22 12.01 8.30
C ASN A 141 19.10 12.98 9.48
N GLU A 142 18.67 12.49 10.66
CA GLU A 142 18.60 13.25 11.92
C GLU A 142 19.92 13.27 12.72
N LEU A 143 20.99 12.63 12.22
CA LEU A 143 22.32 12.79 12.80
C LEU A 143 22.78 14.24 12.63
N PRO A 144 23.30 14.90 13.68
CA PRO A 144 23.69 16.30 13.59
C PRO A 144 24.72 16.48 12.47
N GLU A 145 24.45 17.46 11.60
CA GLU A 145 25.40 17.93 10.62
C GLU A 145 26.71 18.29 11.36
N ASN A 146 27.85 17.84 10.85
CA ASN A 146 29.14 18.23 11.41
C ASN A 146 29.33 19.73 11.17
N GLU A 147 28.80 20.56 12.06
CA GLU A 147 29.12 21.98 12.08
C GLU A 147 30.64 22.11 12.28
N PRO A 148 31.35 22.89 11.45
CA PRO A 148 32.74 23.18 11.72
C PRO A 148 32.83 23.80 13.12
N ALA A 149 33.80 23.34 13.91
CA ALA A 149 34.00 23.84 15.27
C ALA A 149 34.05 25.38 15.24
N THR A 150 33.06 26.01 15.89
CA THR A 150 33.14 27.44 16.20
C THR A 150 34.20 27.61 17.30
N ASP A 151 35.01 28.67 17.17
CA ASP A 151 36.30 28.91 17.85
C ASP A 151 36.24 28.89 19.41
N ASP A 152 35.06 28.69 20.00
CA ASP A 152 34.80 28.67 21.45
C ASP A 152 33.99 27.45 21.95
N SER A 153 33.84 26.37 21.17
CA SER A 153 33.08 25.18 21.62
C SER A 153 33.98 24.02 22.10
N GLU A 154 33.70 23.50 23.30
CA GLU A 154 34.36 22.30 23.84
C GLU A 154 34.21 21.12 22.87
N PHE A 155 35.34 20.50 22.54
CA PHE A 155 35.44 19.32 21.67
C PHE A 155 34.39 18.25 22.01
N ASN A 156 33.51 17.96 21.05
CA ASN A 156 32.57 16.85 21.16
C ASN A 156 33.31 15.51 21.03
N LYS A 157 33.50 14.82 22.17
CA LYS A 157 34.25 13.55 22.30
C LYS A 157 33.61 12.35 21.58
N SER A 158 32.48 12.53 20.89
CA SER A 158 31.83 11.47 20.11
C SER A 158 32.34 11.35 18.66
N GLN A 159 33.22 12.26 18.21
CA GLN A 159 33.84 12.16 16.89
C GLN A 159 35.01 11.16 16.90
N GLY A 160 34.79 9.98 16.33
CA GLY A 160 35.82 8.98 16.07
C GLY A 160 36.70 9.39 14.88
N PHE A 161 37.99 9.67 15.14
CA PHE A 161 38.97 9.96 14.09
C PHE A 161 39.51 8.65 13.50
N ILE A 162 39.30 8.42 12.19
CA ILE A 162 40.00 7.38 11.43
C ILE A 162 41.26 8.01 10.83
N VAL A 163 42.41 7.76 11.45
CA VAL A 163 43.73 8.11 10.90
C VAL A 163 44.22 6.97 10.00
N HIS A 164 44.31 7.22 8.69
CA HIS A 164 45.06 6.35 7.79
C HIS A 164 46.55 6.72 7.89
N GLY A 165 47.32 5.85 8.55
CA GLY A 165 48.78 5.91 8.55
C GLY A 165 49.34 5.59 7.16
N HIS A 166 50.30 6.41 6.73
CA HIS A 166 51.12 6.26 5.53
C HIS A 166 52.02 5.02 5.59
#